data_AF-A0A511V9V3-F1
#
_entry.id   AF-A0A511V9V3-F1
#
_cell.length_a   1.000
_cell.length_b   1.000
_cell.length_c   1.000
_cell.angle_alpha   90.00
_cell.angle_beta   90.00
_cell.angle_gamma   90.00
#
_symmetry.space_group_name_H-M   'P 1'
#
loop_
_entity.id
_entity.type
_entity.pdbx_description
1 polymer ?
#
loop_
_entity_poly.entity_id
_entity_poly.type
_entity_poly.pdbx_seq_one_letter_code
_entity_poly.pdbx_strand_id
1 'polypeptide(L)' 'MMDPVKKEYLEHGGDRFIVCAPDQLELALDEFVDEYGEAPDVYLLTEVAQELEKWKAPETCRYSGEKPVYILV' A
#
# COMPACT_ATOMS: atom_id res chain seq x y z
N MET A 1 -14.41 -1.81 -3.72
CA MET A 1 -14.54 -0.37 -3.92
C MET A 1 -13.72 0.29 -2.82
N MET A 2 -12.58 0.84 -3.22
CA MET A 2 -11.69 1.54 -2.32
C MET A 2 -12.32 2.85 -1.82
N ASP A 3 -12.00 3.22 -0.57
CA ASP A 3 -12.47 4.47 0.02
C ASP A 3 -11.99 5.70 -0.80
N PRO A 4 -12.85 6.72 -1.04
CA PRO A 4 -12.50 7.86 -1.88
C PRO A 4 -11.32 8.69 -1.37
N VAL A 5 -11.09 8.76 -0.04
CA VAL A 5 -9.94 9.46 0.52
C VAL A 5 -8.65 8.70 0.21
N LYS A 6 -8.67 7.37 0.34
CA LYS A 6 -7.53 6.50 0.01
C LYS A 6 -7.23 6.54 -1.49
N LYS A 7 -8.28 6.61 -2.30
CA LYS A 7 -8.18 6.80 -3.74
C LYS A 7 -7.44 8.10 -4.09
N GLU A 8 -7.83 9.21 -3.49
CA GLU A 8 -7.15 10.51 -3.69
C GLU A 8 -5.68 10.45 -3.26
N TYR A 9 -5.38 9.86 -2.09
CA TYR A 9 -3.99 9.68 -1.64
C TYR A 9 -3.12 8.94 -2.67
N LEU A 10 -3.64 7.85 -3.23
CA LEU A 10 -2.93 7.06 -4.23
C LEU A 10 -2.78 7.82 -5.55
N GLU A 11 -3.81 8.52 -6.03
CA GLU A 11 -3.73 9.36 -7.24
C GLU A 11 -2.69 10.48 -7.12
N HIS A 12 -2.42 10.95 -5.90
CA HIS A 12 -1.40 11.94 -5.60
C HIS A 12 0.01 11.36 -5.36
N GLY A 13 0.20 10.07 -5.66
CA GLY A 13 1.51 9.40 -5.60
C GLY A 13 1.81 8.72 -4.27
N GLY A 14 0.79 8.37 -3.50
CA GLY A 14 0.96 7.63 -2.26
C GLY A 14 1.61 6.24 -2.46
N ASP A 15 2.75 6.03 -1.79
CA ASP A 15 3.56 4.80 -1.90
C ASP A 15 4.22 4.36 -0.58
N ARG A 16 3.83 4.94 0.57
CA ARG A 16 4.61 4.81 1.82
C ARG A 16 4.74 3.38 2.35
N PHE A 17 3.71 2.55 2.25
CA PHE A 17 3.70 1.21 2.85
C PHE A 17 3.39 0.15 1.79
N ILE A 18 4.39 -0.14 0.98
CA ILE A 18 4.29 -1.14 -0.07
C ILE A 18 5.13 -2.35 0.31
N VAL A 19 4.47 -3.51 0.37
CA VAL A 19 5.07 -4.76 0.85
C VAL A 19 4.89 -5.90 -0.15
N CYS A 20 5.78 -6.87 -0.08
CA CYS A 20 5.91 -7.95 -1.06
C CYS A 20 5.58 -9.31 -0.46
N ALA A 21 5.89 -9.52 0.83
CA ALA A 21 5.64 -10.79 1.52
C ALA A 21 4.60 -10.64 2.65
N PRO A 22 3.82 -11.68 2.96
CA PRO A 22 2.93 -11.71 4.12
C PRO A 22 3.68 -11.44 5.44
N ASP A 23 4.89 -11.95 5.61
CA ASP A 23 5.69 -11.71 6.83
C ASP A 23 6.05 -10.23 7.02
N GLN A 24 6.19 -9.47 5.92
CA GLN A 24 6.43 -8.03 5.98
C GLN A 24 5.14 -7.23 6.19
N LEU A 25 3.99 -7.81 5.85
CA LEU A 25 2.70 -7.17 6.07
C LEU A 25 2.44 -6.99 7.57
N GLU A 26 2.75 -7.99 8.39
CA GLU A 26 2.61 -7.88 9.85
C GLU A 26 3.48 -6.74 10.41
N LEU A 27 4.75 -6.67 9.99
CA LEU A 27 5.65 -5.57 10.38
C LEU A 27 5.12 -4.21 9.93
N ALA A 28 4.63 -4.11 8.70
CA ALA A 28 4.10 -2.86 8.16
C ALA A 28 2.80 -2.43 8.86
N LEU A 29 1.95 -3.37 9.26
CA LEU A 29 0.74 -3.10 10.03
C LEU A 29 1.07 -2.51 11.39
N ASP A 30 2.02 -3.12 12.11
CA ASP A 30 2.48 -2.61 13.41
C ASP A 30 3.11 -1.21 13.25
N GLU A 31 4.02 -1.02 12.28
CA GLU A 31 4.63 0.30 12.01
C GLU A 31 3.58 1.37 11.65
N PHE A 32 2.56 1.00 10.89
CA PHE A 32 1.49 1.94 10.53
C PHE A 32 0.66 2.34 11.75
N VAL A 33 0.28 1.38 12.60
CA VAL A 33 -0.48 1.68 13.82
C VAL A 33 0.34 2.54 14.77
N ASP A 34 1.64 2.27 14.92
CA ASP A 34 2.53 3.09 15.74
C ASP A 34 2.69 4.52 15.20
N GLU A 35 2.70 4.71 13.87
CA GLU A 35 2.89 6.03 13.23
C GLU A 35 1.60 6.85 13.16
N TYR A 36 0.47 6.23 12.80
CA TYR A 36 -0.80 6.92 12.53
C TYR A 36 -1.85 6.75 13.63
N GLY A 37 -1.64 5.80 14.56
CA GLY A 37 -2.59 5.52 15.64
C GLY A 37 -3.84 4.76 15.21
N GLU A 38 -3.93 4.34 13.94
CA GLU A 38 -5.03 3.58 13.38
C GLU A 38 -4.54 2.44 12.48
N ALA A 39 -5.37 1.40 12.33
CA ALA A 39 -5.04 0.29 11.45
C ALA A 39 -5.26 0.70 9.99
N PRO A 40 -4.32 0.39 9.07
CA PRO A 40 -4.49 0.69 7.66
C PRO A 40 -5.45 -0.30 6.99
N ASP A 41 -5.95 0.09 5.83
CA ASP A 41 -6.55 -0.83 4.87
C ASP A 41 -5.48 -1.43 3.97
N VAL A 42 -5.60 -2.73 3.71
CA VAL A 42 -4.66 -3.48 2.87
C VAL A 42 -5.30 -3.77 1.53
N TYR A 43 -4.63 -3.39 0.44
CA TYR A 43 -5.09 -3.65 -0.93
C TYR A 43 -4.03 -4.40 -1.74
N LEU A 44 -4.47 -5.24 -2.67
CA LEU A 44 -3.59 -5.79 -3.69
C LEU A 44 -3.26 -4.70 -4.72
N LEU A 45 -2.00 -4.59 -5.12
CA LEU A 45 -1.59 -3.65 -6.16
C LEU A 45 -2.34 -3.87 -7.47
N THR A 46 -2.71 -5.12 -7.77
CA THR A 46 -3.50 -5.46 -8.95
C THR A 46 -4.91 -4.89 -8.92
N GLU A 47 -5.54 -4.83 -7.73
CA GLU A 47 -6.88 -4.25 -7.57
C GLU A 47 -6.81 -2.73 -7.65
N VAL A 48 -5.81 -2.12 -7.00
CA VAL A 48 -5.60 -0.67 -7.08
C VAL A 48 -5.30 -0.25 -8.51
N ALA A 49 -4.46 -0.97 -9.25
CA ALA A 49 -4.18 -0.69 -10.65
C ALA A 49 -5.42 -0.82 -11.56
N GLN A 50 -6.42 -1.62 -11.18
CA GLN A 50 -7.70 -1.71 -11.88
C GLN A 50 -8.63 -0.53 -11.55
N GLU A 51 -8.64 -0.05 -10.31
CA GLU A 51 -9.47 1.10 -9.89
C GLU A 51 -8.83 2.47 -10.20
N LEU A 52 -7.51 2.51 -10.40
CA LEU A 52 -6.69 3.71 -10.61
C LEU A 52 -5.75 3.59 -11.81
N GLU A 53 -6.26 3.89 -13.01
CA GLU A 53 -5.48 3.82 -14.26
C GLU A 53 -4.26 4.75 -14.29
N LYS A 54 -4.30 5.87 -13.55
CA LYS A 54 -3.19 6.84 -13.49
C LYS A 54 -2.15 6.52 -12.44
N TRP A 55 -2.50 5.65 -11.49
CA TRP A 55 -1.58 5.26 -10.43
C TRP A 55 -0.66 4.16 -10.94
N LYS A 56 0.64 4.34 -10.71
CA LYS A 56 1.66 3.35 -11.05
C LYS A 56 2.19 2.75 -9.78
N ALA A 57 1.94 1.45 -9.60
CA ALA A 57 2.56 0.70 -8.54
C ALA A 57 4.10 0.83 -8.61
N PRO A 58 4.75 1.16 -7.49
CA PRO A 58 6.20 1.16 -7.37
C PRO A 58 6.82 -0.19 -7.73
N GLU A 59 8.06 -0.13 -8.21
CA GLU A 59 8.78 -1.32 -8.67
C GLU A 59 9.40 -2.11 -7.52
N THR A 60 9.57 -1.47 -6.37
CA THR A 60 10.29 -2.03 -5.22
C THR A 60 9.47 -1.97 -3.95
N CYS A 61 9.48 -3.09 -3.24
CA CYS A 61 8.98 -3.26 -1.90
C CYS A 61 9.83 -2.51 -0.86
N ARG A 62 9.20 -1.94 0.17
CA ARG A 62 9.83 -1.14 1.22
C ARG A 62 10.97 -1.86 1.95
N TYR A 63 10.83 -3.17 2.20
CA TYR A 63 11.74 -3.91 3.08
C TYR A 63 12.81 -4.73 2.35
N SER A 64 12.47 -5.37 1.22
CA SER A 64 13.40 -6.28 0.52
C SER A 64 13.79 -5.83 -0.89
N GLY A 65 13.20 -4.74 -1.40
CA GLY A 65 13.42 -4.29 -2.78
C GLY A 65 12.88 -5.25 -3.84
N GLU A 66 12.18 -6.30 -3.44
CA GLU A 66 11.52 -7.26 -4.34
C GLU A 66 10.27 -6.65 -4.97
N LYS A 67 9.70 -7.36 -5.95
CA LYS A 67 8.47 -6.94 -6.60
C LYS A 67 7.33 -6.89 -5.58
N PRO A 68 6.66 -5.73 -5.40
CA PRO A 68 5.64 -5.61 -4.38
C PRO A 68 4.32 -6.25 -4.80
N VAL A 69 3.48 -6.53 -3.80
CA VAL A 69 2.19 -7.24 -3.95
C VAL A 69 1.05 -6.49 -3.26
N TYR A 70 1.32 -5.87 -2.11
CA TYR A 70 0.33 -5.18 -1.29
C TYR A 70 0.71 -3.73 -1.06
N ILE A 71 -0.31 -2.90 -0.81
CA ILE A 71 -0.18 -1.54 -0.31
C ILE A 71 -1.10 -1.34 0.89
N LEU A 72 -0.60 -0.64 1.90
CA LEU A 72 -1.33 -0.24 3.09
C LEU A 72 -1.63 1.27 3.00
N VAL A 73 -2.87 1.66 3.25
CA VAL A 73 -3.41 3.02 3.12
C VAL A 73 -4.43 3.36 4.18
#